data_AF-A0A7W7QY70-F1
#
_entry.id   AF-A0A7W7QY70-F1
#
_cell.length_a   1.000
_cell.length_b   1.000
_cell.length_c   1.000
_cell.angle_alpha   90.00
_cell.angle_beta   90.00
_cell.angle_gamma   90.00
#
_symmetry.space_group_name_H-M   'P 1'
#
loop_
_entity.id
_entity.type
_entity.pdbx_description
1 polymer ?
#
loop_
_entity_poly.entity_id
_entity_poly.type
_entity_poly.pdbx_seq_one_letter_code
_entity_poly.pdbx_strand_id
1 'polypeptide(L)'
;MPVVTVDWWSGFGEDKRRQLARSVTAAVVEVTGCRADSVTLIIRDIERDHWARGGVLAHEREAAAPEAGAPEAAAPEAGAPEAAAPEAGAPEAAAPEAAAPEATEASASGSS
;
A
#
# COMPACT_ATOMS: atom_id res chain seq x y z
N MET A 1 -12.80 -9.74 19.38
CA MET A 1 -13.82 -8.92 18.71
C MET A 1 -13.21 -7.55 18.39
N PRO A 2 -12.62 -7.38 17.19
CA PRO A 2 -12.04 -6.09 16.79
C PRO A 2 -13.12 -5.05 16.48
N VAL A 3 -12.88 -3.81 16.88
CA VAL A 3 -13.72 -2.65 16.52
C VAL A 3 -12.85 -1.63 15.80
N VAL A 4 -13.28 -1.21 14.62
CA VAL A 4 -12.63 -0.16 13.83
C VAL A 4 -13.63 0.98 13.66
N THR A 5 -13.20 2.20 13.98
CA THR A 5 -13.99 3.41 13.73
C THR A 5 -13.30 4.20 12.64
N VAL A 6 -14.06 4.59 11.62
CA VAL A 6 -13.59 5.46 10.54
C VAL A 6 -14.43 6.72 10.58
N ASP A 7 -13.81 7.81 11.01
CA ASP A 7 -14.34 9.16 10.86
C ASP A 7 -13.87 9.70 9.51
N TRP A 8 -14.80 10.13 8.66
CA TRP A 8 -14.50 10.72 7.36
C TRP A 8 -15.35 11.97 7.10
N TRP A 9 -15.01 12.74 6.07
CA TRP A 9 -15.88 13.82 5.64
C TRP A 9 -17.10 13.32 4.89
N SER A 10 -18.19 14.08 5.02
CA SER A 10 -19.43 13.78 4.35
C SER A 10 -19.37 13.92 2.83
N GLY A 11 -20.28 13.21 2.16
CA GLY A 11 -20.44 13.28 0.69
C GLY A 11 -19.98 12.04 -0.08
N PHE A 12 -19.54 10.98 0.59
CA PHE A 12 -19.26 9.70 -0.07
C PHE A 12 -20.53 8.81 -0.07
N GLY A 13 -20.93 8.31 -1.25
CA GLY A 13 -22.14 7.50 -1.42
C GLY A 13 -22.08 6.10 -0.77
N GLU A 14 -23.21 5.39 -0.80
CA GLU A 14 -23.32 4.05 -0.18
C GLU A 14 -22.32 3.04 -0.75
N ASP A 15 -22.04 3.09 -2.05
CA ASP A 15 -21.10 2.15 -2.69
C ASP A 15 -19.68 2.25 -2.11
N LYS A 16 -19.22 3.46 -1.80
CA LYS A 16 -17.90 3.67 -1.17
C LYS A 16 -17.89 3.18 0.28
N ARG A 17 -18.96 3.41 1.05
CA ARG A 17 -19.10 2.85 2.42
C ARG A 17 -19.06 1.32 2.39
N ARG A 18 -19.75 0.71 1.42
CA ARG A 18 -19.77 -0.75 1.24
C ARG A 18 -18.40 -1.29 0.87
N GLN A 19 -17.68 -0.62 -0.03
CA GLN A 19 -16.33 -1.01 -0.42
C GLN A 19 -15.37 -0.90 0.76
N LEU A 20 -15.40 0.23 1.49
CA LEU A 20 -14.62 0.44 2.70
C LEU A 20 -14.88 -0.66 3.73
N ALA A 21 -16.15 -1.00 3.97
CA ALA A 21 -16.52 -2.04 4.91
C ALA A 21 -15.92 -3.41 4.57
N ARG A 22 -15.96 -3.80 3.28
CA ARG A 22 -15.36 -5.05 2.82
C ARG A 22 -13.85 -5.04 2.95
N SER A 23 -13.20 -3.99 2.46
CA SER A 23 -11.74 -3.91 2.41
C SER A 23 -11.11 -3.85 3.80
N VAL A 24 -11.65 -3.03 4.71
CA VAL A 24 -11.13 -2.92 6.08
C VAL A 24 -11.34 -4.21 6.85
N THR A 25 -12.52 -4.83 6.73
CA THR A 25 -12.78 -6.11 7.40
C THR A 25 -11.83 -7.20 6.92
N ALA A 26 -11.59 -7.29 5.61
CA ALA A 26 -10.65 -8.26 5.04
C ALA A 26 -9.23 -8.09 5.60
N ALA A 27 -8.73 -6.85 5.67
CA ALA A 27 -7.42 -6.55 6.23
C ALA A 27 -7.32 -6.91 7.73
N VAL A 28 -8.36 -6.63 8.51
CA VAL A 28 -8.40 -7.00 9.93
C VAL A 28 -8.38 -8.51 10.11
N VAL A 29 -9.17 -9.24 9.32
CA VAL A 29 -9.20 -10.71 9.35
C VAL A 29 -7.84 -11.28 8.98
N GLU A 30 -7.21 -10.78 7.93
CA GLU A 30 -5.89 -11.21 7.48
C GLU A 30 -4.82 -11.06 8.56
N VAL A 31 -4.74 -9.90 9.21
CA VAL A 31 -3.71 -9.61 10.22
C VAL A 31 -3.96 -10.33 11.54
N THR A 32 -5.23 -10.44 11.95
CA THR A 32 -5.58 -10.94 13.29
C THR A 32 -5.98 -12.42 13.33
N GLY A 33 -6.32 -13.01 12.18
CA GLY A 33 -6.83 -14.38 12.08
C GLY A 33 -8.23 -14.59 12.67
N CYS A 34 -8.94 -13.53 13.05
CA CYS A 34 -10.30 -13.65 13.60
C CYS A 34 -11.36 -13.86 12.49
N ARG A 35 -12.57 -14.26 12.89
CA ARG A 35 -13.68 -14.40 11.94
C ARG A 35 -14.22 -13.04 11.51
N ALA A 36 -14.69 -12.94 10.26
CA ALA A 36 -15.26 -11.71 9.74
C ALA A 36 -16.48 -11.21 10.55
N ASP A 37 -17.33 -12.11 11.03
CA ASP A 37 -18.48 -11.79 11.90
C ASP A 37 -18.07 -11.17 13.25
N SER A 38 -16.83 -11.36 13.67
CA SER A 38 -16.29 -10.82 14.91
C SER A 38 -15.73 -9.40 14.76
N VAL A 39 -15.65 -8.87 13.53
CA VAL A 39 -15.15 -7.53 13.22
C VAL A 39 -16.31 -6.56 13.14
N THR A 40 -16.26 -5.49 13.94
CA THR A 40 -17.22 -4.39 13.88
C THR A 40 -16.57 -3.17 13.23
N LEU A 41 -17.22 -2.61 12.20
CA LEU A 41 -16.81 -1.36 11.57
C LEU A 41 -17.88 -0.29 11.80
N ILE A 42 -17.49 0.85 12.35
CA ILE A 42 -18.34 2.01 12.56
C ILE A 42 -17.85 3.12 11.62
N ILE A 43 -18.68 3.50 10.64
CA ILE A 43 -18.36 4.58 9.70
C ILE A 43 -19.15 5.82 10.13
N ARG A 44 -18.43 6.92 10.41
CA ARG A 44 -19.00 8.19 10.83
C ARG A 44 -18.80 9.24 9.75
N ASP A 45 -19.93 9.72 9.25
CA ASP A 45 -20.05 10.71 8.22
C ASP A 45 -20.10 12.10 8.87
N ILE A 46 -18.96 12.79 8.93
CA ILE A 46 -18.82 14.06 9.66
C ILE A 46 -18.79 15.22 8.67
N GLU A 47 -19.67 16.20 8.86
CA GLU A 47 -19.66 17.42 8.07
C GLU A 47 -18.38 18.24 8.30
N ARG A 48 -17.97 19.01 7.28
CA ARG A 48 -16.73 19.81 7.35
C ARG A 48 -16.77 20.86 8.47
N ASP A 49 -17.95 21.35 8.82
CA ASP A 49 -18.19 22.27 9.93
C ASP A 49 -18.00 21.64 11.31
N HIS A 50 -17.99 20.31 11.41
CA HIS A 50 -17.78 19.57 12.66
C HIS A 50 -16.40 18.91 12.73
N TRP A 51 -15.52 19.21 11.78
CA TRP A 51 -14.18 18.64 11.69
C TRP A 51 -13.12 19.73 11.86
N ALA A 52 -12.34 19.67 12.93
CA ALA A 52 -11.25 20.61 13.19
C ALA A 52 -9.88 19.92 13.20
N ARG A 53 -8.85 20.60 12.71
CA ARG A 53 -7.45 20.17 12.90
C ARG A 53 -6.59 21.37 13.24
N GLY A 54 -5.88 21.29 14.37
CA GLY A 54 -5.05 22.40 14.87
C GLY A 54 -5.85 23.66 15.17
N GLY A 55 -7.06 23.51 15.73
CA GLY A 55 -7.93 24.63 16.10
C GLY A 55 -8.67 25.32 14.95
N VAL A 56 -8.51 24.87 13.70
CA VAL A 56 -9.16 25.45 12.51
C VAL A 56 -10.16 24.44 11.94
N LEU A 57 -11.39 24.90 11.68
CA LEU A 57 -12.43 24.08 11.07
C LEU A 57 -12.09 23.75 9.61
N ALA A 58 -12.52 22.59 9.12
CA ALA A 58 -12.17 22.13 7.79
C ALA A 58 -12.71 23.05 6.69
N HIS A 59 -13.86 23.70 6.90
CA HIS A 59 -14.40 24.68 5.95
C HIS A 59 -13.55 25.97 5.90
N GLU A 60 -12.91 26.37 7.01
CA GLU A 60 -12.05 27.56 7.07
C GLU A 60 -10.71 27.33 6.35
N ARG A 61 -10.22 26.08 6.36
CA ARG A 61 -8.98 25.70 5.64
C ARG A 61 -9.14 25.70 4.12
N GLU A 62 -10.33 25.50 3.58
CA GLU A 62 -10.54 25.56 2.12
C GLU A 62 -10.56 27.00 1.61
N ALA A 63 -10.98 27.96 2.44
CA ALA A 63 -10.82 29.39 2.17
C ALA A 63 -9.35 29.85 2.30
N ALA A 64 -8.55 29.13 3.11
CA ALA A 64 -7.12 29.33 3.31
C ALA A 64 -6.31 28.26 2.56
N ALA A 65 -6.37 28.25 1.23
CA ALA A 65 -5.43 27.48 0.41
C ALA A 65 -3.96 27.75 0.86
N PRO A 66 -3.06 26.76 0.78
CA PRO A 66 -1.96 26.65 1.72
C PRO A 66 -0.82 27.62 1.40
N GLU A 67 -0.54 28.57 2.29
CA GLU A 67 0.84 28.96 2.55
C GLU A 67 1.52 27.73 3.15
N ALA A 68 2.15 26.94 2.28
CA ALA A 68 2.98 25.82 2.66
C ALA A 68 4.20 26.34 3.42
N GLY A 69 4.04 26.59 4.71
CA GLY A 69 5.12 26.58 5.67
C GLY A 69 5.68 25.16 5.68
N ALA A 70 6.72 24.94 4.86
CA ALA A 70 7.58 23.78 4.96
C ALA A 70 7.95 23.58 6.44
N PRO A 71 7.98 22.33 6.95
CA PRO A 71 8.46 22.11 8.30
C PRO A 71 9.89 22.65 8.36
N GLU A 72 10.12 23.61 9.26
CA GLU A 72 11.45 24.06 9.64
C GLU A 72 12.16 22.85 10.25
N ALA A 73 12.81 22.08 9.38
CA ALA A 73 13.67 20.98 9.75
C ALA A 73 14.87 21.60 10.47
N ALA A 74 14.75 21.73 11.80
CA ALA A 74 15.89 21.93 12.66
C ALA A 74 16.91 20.83 12.36
N ALA A 75 17.98 21.21 11.66
CA ALA A 75 19.12 20.36 11.39
C ALA A 75 19.72 19.86 12.72
N PRO A 76 20.01 18.55 12.86
CA PRO A 76 21.15 18.14 13.66
C PRO A 76 22.40 18.20 12.78
N GLU A 77 23.32 19.08 13.16
CA GLU A 77 24.66 19.17 12.60
C GLU A 77 25.45 17.86 12.71
N ALA A 78 26.26 17.63 11.66
CA ALA A 78 27.58 17.01 11.67
C ALA A 78 27.74 15.54 12.10
N GLY A 79 28.20 14.76 11.12
CA GLY A 79 28.90 13.50 11.34
C GLY A 79 29.07 12.73 10.04
N ALA A 80 29.95 13.18 9.14
CA ALA A 80 30.39 12.35 8.02
C ALA A 80 31.26 11.18 8.54
N PRO A 81 30.99 9.92 8.17
CA PRO A 81 32.04 8.93 8.09
C PRO A 81 32.56 8.84 6.64
N GLU A 82 33.87 9.02 6.53
CA GLU A 82 34.67 8.85 5.32
C GLU A 82 34.45 7.50 4.62
N ALA A 83 34.68 7.55 3.31
CA ALA A 83 34.59 6.45 2.36
C ALA A 83 35.44 5.22 2.72
N ALA A 84 34.88 4.04 2.47
CA ALA A 84 35.65 2.88 2.06
C ALA A 84 34.85 2.12 1.00
N ALA A 85 35.27 2.24 -0.25
CA ALA A 85 34.80 1.41 -1.34
C ALA A 85 35.23 -0.05 -1.10
N PRO A 86 34.36 -1.06 -1.26
CA PRO A 86 34.84 -2.42 -1.44
C PRO A 86 35.30 -2.60 -2.90
N GLU A 87 36.57 -2.95 -3.05
CA GLU A 87 37.21 -3.27 -4.33
C GLU A 87 36.49 -4.38 -5.08
N ALA A 88 36.47 -4.25 -6.41
CA ALA A 88 35.98 -5.23 -7.35
C ALA A 88 36.79 -6.53 -7.28
N GLY A 89 36.11 -7.65 -6.99
CA GLY A 89 36.58 -9.00 -7.27
C GLY A 89 35.95 -9.52 -8.57
N ALA A 90 36.79 -10.05 -9.47
CA ALA A 90 36.57 -10.42 -10.86
C ALA A 90 35.33 -11.27 -11.21
N PRO A 91 34.85 -11.21 -12.48
CA PRO A 91 33.76 -12.05 -12.98
C PRO A 91 34.25 -13.47 -13.31
N GLU A 92 33.62 -14.50 -12.74
CA GLU A 92 33.78 -15.88 -13.21
C GLU A 92 32.88 -16.13 -14.42
N ALA A 93 33.51 -16.43 -15.54
CA ALA A 93 32.87 -16.79 -16.79
C ALA A 93 32.79 -18.31 -16.96
N ALA A 94 31.63 -18.73 -17.50
CA ALA A 94 31.40 -19.89 -18.37
C ALA A 94 31.35 -21.31 -17.76
N ALA A 95 30.16 -21.92 -17.87
CA ALA A 95 30.00 -23.15 -18.63
C ALA A 95 28.57 -23.22 -19.22
N PRO A 96 28.39 -23.39 -20.55
CA PRO A 96 27.10 -23.72 -21.15
C PRO A 96 26.86 -25.24 -21.09
N GLU A 97 25.76 -25.68 -20.48
CA GLU A 97 25.30 -27.06 -20.68
C GLU A 97 24.61 -27.17 -22.05
N ALA A 98 25.27 -27.87 -22.96
CA ALA A 98 24.73 -28.27 -24.24
C ALA A 98 24.23 -29.73 -24.19
N ALA A 99 22.97 -29.89 -24.61
CA ALA A 99 22.40 -30.99 -25.39
C ALA A 99 22.18 -32.39 -24.75
N ALA A 100 20.92 -32.81 -24.79
CA ALA A 100 20.54 -34.09 -25.38
C ALA A 100 19.22 -33.95 -26.18
N PRO A 101 19.14 -34.45 -27.42
CA PRO A 101 17.96 -34.41 -28.28
C PRO A 101 17.10 -35.67 -28.09
N GLU A 102 15.77 -35.54 -28.05
CA GLU A 102 14.86 -36.68 -28.21
C GLU A 102 14.05 -36.60 -29.50
N ALA A 103 14.41 -37.55 -30.37
CA ALA A 103 13.56 -38.37 -31.22
C ALA A 103 12.59 -37.72 -32.22
N THR A 104 12.97 -37.88 -33.49
CA THR A 104 12.05 -38.02 -34.61
C THR A 104 11.30 -39.35 -34.49
N GLU A 105 10.00 -39.39 -34.77
CA GLU A 105 9.47 -40.44 -35.64
C GLU A 105 8.19 -39.97 -36.34
N ALA A 106 8.18 -40.19 -37.64
CA ALA A 106 7.12 -39.85 -38.57
C ALA A 106 6.29 -41.09 -38.88
N SER A 107 5.08 -40.83 -39.38
CA SER A 107 4.23 -41.70 -40.23
C SER A 107 3.21 -42.60 -39.52
N ALA A 108 1.93 -42.27 -39.71
CA ALA A 108 0.98 -42.98 -40.59
C ALA A 108 -0.42 -42.32 -40.42
N SER A 109 -1.04 -41.83 -41.51
CA SER A 109 -2.17 -42.48 -42.21
C SER A 109 -3.36 -42.83 -41.27
N GLY A 110 -4.62 -42.43 -41.50
CA GLY A 110 -5.30 -41.94 -42.69
C GLY A 110 -6.79 -41.75 -42.38
N SER A 111 -7.54 -41.30 -43.39
CA SER A 111 -9.00 -41.14 -43.41
C SER A 111 -9.78 -42.31 -42.82
N SER A 112 -10.85 -42.02 -42.09
CA SER A 112 -12.24 -42.18 -42.56
C SER A 112 -13.24 -41.62 -41.56
#